data_AF-A0A081GKG1-F1
#
_entry.id   AF-A0A081GKG1-F1
#
_cell.length_a   1.000
_cell.length_b   1.000
_cell.length_c   1.000
_cell.angle_alpha   90.00
_cell.angle_beta   90.00
_cell.angle_gamma   90.00
#
_symmetry.space_group_name_H-M   'P 1'
#
loop_
_entity.id
_entity.type
_entity.pdbx_description
1 polymer ?
#
loop_
_entity_poly.entity_id
_entity_poly.type
_entity_poly.pdbx_seq_one_letter_code
_entity_poly.pdbx_strand_id
1 'polypeptide(L)' 'MDPEQEQLERFLDAVSRSAELRSRVQGADPYTIVEIAGELGFRFGVFTLHRATCAGVVMRRAEWPYGS' A
#
# COMPACT_ATOMS: atom_id res chain seq x y z
N MET A 1 8.21 -16.64 4.93
CA MET A 1 7.66 -15.36 4.44
C MET A 1 7.10 -14.62 5.63
N ASP A 2 7.36 -13.33 5.73
CA ASP A 2 6.86 -12.49 6.82
C ASP A 2 5.33 -12.32 6.67
N PRO A 3 4.50 -12.67 7.66
CA PRO A 3 3.04 -12.70 7.49
C PRO A 3 2.46 -11.31 7.20
N GLU A 4 3.06 -10.24 7.73
CA GLU A 4 2.66 -8.87 7.42
C GLU A 4 3.00 -8.47 5.97
N GLN A 5 4.13 -8.97 5.43
CA GLN A 5 4.52 -8.69 4.05
C GLN A 5 3.52 -9.30 3.07
N GLU A 6 3.08 -10.54 3.31
CA GLU A 6 2.05 -11.19 2.47
C GLU A 6 0.73 -10.41 2.51
N GLN A 7 0.33 -9.92 3.69
CA GLN A 7 -0.89 -9.10 3.84
C GLN A 7 -0.77 -7.78 3.10
N LEU A 8 0.39 -7.12 3.16
CA LEU A 8 0.66 -5.91 2.41
C LEU A 8 0.59 -6.17 0.89
N GLU A 9 1.18 -7.25 0.39
CA GLU A 9 1.13 -7.59 -1.04
C GLU A 9 -0.29 -7.83 -1.54
N ARG A 10 -1.11 -8.56 -0.75
CA ARG A 10 -2.53 -8.77 -1.08
C ARG A 10 -3.33 -7.47 -1.04
N PHE A 11 -3.05 -6.58 -0.10
CA PHE A 11 -3.66 -5.26 -0.05
C PHE A 11 -3.28 -4.42 -1.29
N LEU A 12 -2.00 -4.39 -1.67
CA LEU A 12 -1.54 -3.66 -2.85
C LEU A 12 -2.16 -4.22 -4.15
N ASP A 13 -2.32 -5.54 -4.25
CA ASP A 13 -3.04 -6.18 -5.36
C ASP A 13 -4.52 -5.74 -5.39
N ALA A 14 -5.21 -5.72 -4.24
CA ALA A 14 -6.60 -5.23 -4.15
C ALA A 14 -6.73 -3.76 -4.55
N VAL A 15 -5.81 -2.90 -4.11
CA VAL A 15 -5.74 -1.48 -4.49
C VAL A 15 -5.48 -1.33 -6.00
N SER A 16 -4.65 -2.20 -6.59
CA SER A 16 -4.38 -2.17 -8.03
C SER A 16 -5.62 -2.51 -8.88
N ARG A 17 -6.53 -3.35 -8.35
CA ARG A 17 -7.72 -3.82 -9.06
C ARG A 17 -8.96 -2.95 -8.85
N SER A 18 -8.98 -2.08 -7.84
CA SER A 18 -10.12 -1.21 -7.54
C SER A 18 -9.76 0.27 -7.67
N ALA A 19 -10.39 0.95 -8.64
CA ALA A 19 -10.20 2.38 -8.83
C ALA A 19 -10.66 3.21 -7.61
N GLU A 20 -11.71 2.75 -6.91
CA GLU A 20 -12.19 3.38 -5.68
C GLU A 20 -11.15 3.28 -4.55
N LEU A 21 -10.63 2.08 -4.29
CA LEU A 21 -9.59 1.90 -3.26
C LEU A 21 -8.32 2.66 -3.61
N ARG A 22 -7.96 2.71 -4.90
CA ARG A 22 -6.85 3.51 -5.38
C ARG A 22 -7.06 4.99 -5.07
N SER A 23 -8.27 5.53 -5.31
CA SER A 23 -8.60 6.91 -4.97
C SER A 23 -8.56 7.19 -3.47
N ARG A 24 -8.90 6.21 -2.62
CA ARG A 24 -8.85 6.33 -1.16
C ARG A 24 -7.41 6.32 -0.63
N VAL A 25 -6.53 5.54 -1.26
CA VAL A 25 -5.12 5.38 -0.85
C VAL A 25 -4.22 6.46 -1.47
N GLN A 26 -4.60 7.00 -2.63
CA GLN A 26 -3.81 8.01 -3.32
C GLN A 26 -3.73 9.31 -2.51
N GLY A 27 -2.52 9.68 -2.09
CA GLY A 27 -2.26 10.87 -1.29
C GLY A 27 -2.56 10.71 0.21
N ALA A 28 -3.00 9.53 0.64
CA ALA A 28 -3.17 9.22 2.05
C ALA A 28 -1.80 9.05 2.74
N ASP A 29 -1.71 9.46 4.00
CA ASP A 29 -0.52 9.21 4.80
C ASP A 29 -0.44 7.72 5.22
N PRO A 30 0.74 7.23 5.63
CA PRO A 30 0.94 5.82 5.95
C PRO A 30 0.02 5.26 7.04
N TYR A 31 -0.44 6.08 8.01
CA TYR A 31 -1.34 5.62 9.06
C TYR A 31 -2.74 5.42 8.50
N THR A 32 -3.24 6.39 7.72
CA THR A 32 -4.52 6.28 7.01
C THR A 32 -4.56 5.03 6.10
N ILE A 33 -3.47 4.71 5.42
CA ILE A 33 -3.39 3.51 4.56
C ILE A 33 -3.53 2.23 5.39
N VAL A 34 -2.90 2.15 6.56
CA VAL A 34 -3.01 1.01 7.47
C VAL A 34 -4.42 0.89 8.05
N GLU A 35 -5.08 2.01 8.36
CA GLU A 35 -6.48 2.01 8.81
C GLU A 35 -7.41 1.47 7.73
N ILE A 36 -7.31 1.98 6.49
CA ILE A 36 -8.08 1.48 5.34
C ILE A 36 -7.84 -0.02 5.12
N ALA A 37 -6.59 -0.47 5.23
CA ALA A 37 -6.25 -1.88 5.11
C ALA A 37 -6.91 -2.72 6.21
N GLY A 38 -6.94 -2.20 7.45
CA GLY A 38 -7.62 -2.82 8.59
C GLY A 38 -9.14 -2.93 8.40
N GLU A 39 -9.79 -1.89 7.86
CA GLU A 39 -11.22 -1.92 7.50
C GLU A 39 -11.55 -3.04 6.49
N LEU A 40 -10.60 -3.33 5.60
CA LEU A 40 -10.71 -4.37 4.58
C LEU A 40 -10.26 -5.76 5.07
N GLY A 41 -9.81 -5.88 6.32
CA GLY A 41 -9.39 -7.13 6.95
C GLY A 41 -7.92 -7.51 6.74
N PHE A 42 -7.11 -6.64 6.12
CA PHE A 42 -5.66 -6.85 6.00
C PHE A 42 -4.95 -6.44 7.29
N ARG A 43 -3.88 -7.16 7.65
CA ARG A 43 -3.09 -6.86 8.86
C ARG A 43 -1.61 -6.67 8.53
N PHE A 44 -1.17 -5.42 8.54
CA PHE A 44 0.24 -5.03 8.49
C PHE A 44 0.44 -3.69 9.20
N GLY A 45 1.63 -3.46 9.75
CA GLY A 45 1.99 -2.21 10.42
C GLY A 45 2.56 -1.15 9.47
N VAL A 46 2.60 0.11 9.96
CA VAL A 46 3.21 1.25 9.25
C VAL A 46 4.67 0.98 8.89
N PHE A 47 5.44 0.30 9.75
CA PHE A 47 6.83 -0.05 9.43
C PHE A 47 6.96 -1.03 8.25
N THR A 48 6.00 -1.94 8.09
CA THR A 48 5.97 -2.89 6.98
C THR A 48 5.65 -2.16 5.68
N LEU A 49 4.66 -1.27 5.69
CA LEU A 49 4.34 -0.38 4.58
C LEU A 49 5.54 0.52 4.21
N HIS A 50 6.16 1.18 5.20
CA HIS A 50 7.31 2.06 5.02
C HIS A 50 8.54 1.31 4.50
N ARG A 51 8.78 0.08 4.96
CA ARG A 51 9.85 -0.75 4.39
C ARG A 51 9.59 -1.09 2.94
N ALA A 52 8.36 -1.40 2.54
CA ALA A 52 8.03 -1.71 1.16
C ALA A 52 8.15 -0.49 0.22
N THR A 53 7.81 0.71 0.70
CA THR A 53 8.02 1.96 -0.05
C THR A 53 9.52 2.28 -0.17
N CYS A 54 10.30 2.17 0.92
CA CYS A 54 11.74 2.39 0.88
C CYS A 54 12.53 1.33 0.09
N ALA A 55 12.11 0.06 0.15
CA ALA A 55 12.74 -1.05 -0.57
C ALA A 55 12.39 -1.07 -2.07
N GLY A 56 11.57 -0.13 -2.56
CA GLY A 56 11.22 -0.04 -3.97
C GLY A 56 10.32 -1.17 -4.47
N VAL A 57 9.71 -1.95 -3.58
CA VAL A 57 8.70 -2.98 -3.95
C VAL A 57 7.49 -2.33 -4.65
N VAL A 58 7.30 -1.02 -4.45
CA VAL A 58 6.25 -0.22 -5.09
C VAL A 58 6.82 0.74 -6.16
N MET A 59 7.88 0.40 -6.91
CA MET A 59 8.27 1.23 -8.08
C MET A 59 8.86 0.40 -9.24
N ARG A 60 8.08 -0.53 -9.81
CA ARG A 60 8.27 -1.00 -11.19
C ARG A 60 6.96 -1.33 -11.92
N ARG A 61 5.90 -0.54 -11.74
CA ARG A 61 4.80 -0.43 -12.73
C ARG A 61 3.75 0.65 -12.42
N ALA A 62 4.18 1.84 -12.03
CA ALA A 62 3.32 3.02 -12.13
C ALA A 62 4.24 4.22 -12.17
N GLU A 63 4.19 4.94 -13.28
CA GLU A 63 4.73 6.28 -13.41
C GLU A 63 3.98 7.15 -12.38
N TRP A 64 4.62 7.42 -11.23
CA TRP A 64 4.12 8.38 -10.25
C TRP A 64 4.54 9.79 -10.69
N PRO A 65 3.59 10.72 -10.85
CA PRO A 65 3.89 12.07 -11.30
C PRO A 65 4.36 12.90 -10.10
N TYR A 66 5.64 12.84 -9.79
CA TYR A 66 6.33 13.97 -9.15
C TYR A 66 7.46 14.39 -10.08
N GLY A 67 7.09 15.27 -11.01
CA GLY A 67 8.05 16.16 -11.64
C GLY A 67 8.34 17.32 -10.70
N SER A 68 9.59 17.42 -10.28
CA SER A 68 10.41 18.66 -10.25
C SER A 68 11.83 18.28 -9.83
#